data_AF-A0A934D331-F1
#
_entry.id   AF-A0A934D331-F1
#
_cell.length_a   1.000
_cell.length_b   1.000
_cell.length_c   1.000
_cell.angle_alpha   90.00
_cell.angle_beta   90.00
_cell.angle_gamma   90.00
#
_symmetry.space_group_name_H-M   'P 1'
#
loop_
_entity.id
_entity.type
_entity.pdbx_description
1 polymer ?
#
loop_
_entity_poly.entity_id
_entity_poly.type
_entity_poly.pdbx_seq_one_letter_code
_entity_poly.pdbx_strand_id
1 'polypeptide(L)'
;MNLYEGMFLLDNQVVRADWKSAKNLVADLVKKNGGEVSTIRRWDERRLAYAIRGRRRGTYYLTYFKAAPEAITAIRHDFELEERVLRYLVLRVETLPETEVELAKAELVEGYTVPPPPSDDEPLPVEEPVAVVEEAPAEIVEEVPSEAGTEA
;
A
#
# COMPACT_ATOMS: atom_id res chain seq x y z
N MET A 1 15.02 13.86 2.88
CA MET A 1 14.38 12.88 1.98
C MET A 1 13.08 12.46 2.62
N ASN A 2 11.98 12.50 1.88
CA ASN A 2 10.67 12.10 2.37
C ASN A 2 10.41 10.66 1.94
N LEU A 3 9.57 9.96 2.71
CA LEU A 3 9.09 8.64 2.35
C LEU A 3 7.86 8.77 1.45
N TYR A 4 7.83 7.95 0.41
CA TYR A 4 6.74 7.87 -0.53
C TYR A 4 6.31 6.42 -0.70
N GLU A 5 5.01 6.27 -0.91
CA GLU A 5 4.38 5.04 -1.36
C GLU A 5 4.00 5.22 -2.83
N GLY A 6 4.43 4.27 -3.65
CA GLY A 6 4.09 4.17 -5.06
C GLY A 6 3.29 2.91 -5.30
N MET A 7 2.04 3.06 -5.70
CA MET A 7 1.25 1.99 -6.27
C MET A 7 1.36 2.04 -7.79
N PHE A 8 1.82 0.97 -8.42
CA PHE A 8 2.02 0.86 -9.85
C PHE A 8 1.16 -0.25 -10.44
N LEU A 9 0.54 0.04 -11.60
CA LEU A 9 -0.17 -0.94 -12.40
C LEU A 9 0.68 -1.25 -13.64
N LEU A 10 1.21 -2.45 -13.72
CA LEU A 10 2.01 -2.92 -14.86
C LEU A 10 1.18 -3.82 -15.77
N ASP A 11 1.60 -3.89 -17.03
CA ASP A 11 1.08 -4.86 -17.98
C ASP A 11 1.37 -6.30 -17.50
N ASN A 12 0.30 -7.06 -17.36
CA ASN A 12 0.32 -8.45 -16.91
C ASN A 12 1.22 -9.35 -17.78
N GLN A 13 1.31 -9.07 -19.09
CA GLN A 13 2.16 -9.84 -19.99
C GLN A 13 3.65 -9.72 -19.65
N VAL A 14 4.10 -8.53 -19.27
CA VAL A 14 5.50 -8.26 -18.88
C VAL A 14 5.82 -9.00 -17.59
N VAL A 15 4.90 -8.97 -16.64
CA VAL A 15 5.03 -9.61 -15.33
C VAL A 15 5.11 -11.12 -15.45
N ARG A 16 4.27 -11.72 -16.29
CA ARG A 16 4.25 -13.18 -16.50
C ARG A 16 5.46 -13.68 -17.28
N ALA A 17 6.04 -12.85 -18.13
CA ALA A 17 7.26 -13.18 -18.86
C ALA A 17 8.46 -13.23 -17.92
N ASP A 18 8.68 -12.16 -17.15
CA ASP A 18 9.74 -12.12 -16.14
C ASP A 18 9.40 -11.14 -15.01
N TRP A 19 9.12 -11.71 -13.84
CA TRP A 19 8.87 -10.96 -12.63
C TRP A 19 10.06 -10.10 -12.21
N LYS A 20 11.28 -10.64 -12.27
CA LYS A 20 12.47 -9.96 -11.78
C LYS A 20 12.79 -8.73 -12.63
N SER A 21 12.61 -8.83 -13.94
CA SER A 21 12.72 -7.71 -14.87
C SER A 21 11.67 -6.64 -14.61
N ALA A 22 10.40 -7.01 -14.41
CA ALA A 22 9.34 -6.06 -14.09
C ALA A 22 9.59 -5.31 -12.77
N LYS A 23 10.11 -6.02 -11.75
CA LYS A 23 10.51 -5.42 -10.47
C LYS A 23 11.67 -4.43 -10.65
N ASN A 24 12.70 -4.82 -11.40
CA ASN A 24 13.86 -3.99 -11.66
C ASN A 24 13.52 -2.73 -12.45
N LEU A 25 12.59 -2.82 -13.41
CA LEU A 25 12.11 -1.65 -14.16
C LEU A 25 11.65 -0.52 -13.24
N VAL A 26 10.79 -0.83 -12.26
CA VAL A 26 10.30 0.18 -11.31
C VAL A 26 11.44 0.68 -10.42
N ALA A 27 12.29 -0.23 -9.94
CA ALA A 27 13.42 0.12 -9.09
C ALA A 27 14.43 1.04 -9.79
N ASP A 28 14.74 0.78 -11.06
CA ASP A 28 15.73 1.49 -11.85
C ASP A 28 15.24 2.88 -12.22
N LEU A 29 13.95 3.05 -12.54
CA LEU A 29 13.35 4.37 -12.78
C LEU A 29 13.38 5.25 -11.54
N VAL A 30 13.14 4.69 -10.34
CA VAL A 30 13.27 5.43 -9.08
C VAL A 30 14.73 5.80 -8.82
N LYS A 31 15.66 4.84 -8.98
CA LYS A 31 17.11 5.06 -8.75
C LYS A 31 17.73 6.07 -9.71
N LYS A 32 17.35 6.03 -10.99
CA LYS A 32 17.81 6.96 -12.04
C LYS A 32 17.57 8.42 -11.64
N ASN A 33 16.49 8.69 -10.94
CA ASN A 33 16.10 10.02 -10.49
C ASN A 33 16.59 10.35 -9.06
N GLY A 34 17.52 9.56 -8.50
CA GLY A 34 18.10 9.78 -7.18
C GLY A 34 17.22 9.32 -6.01
N GLY A 35 16.22 8.47 -6.27
CA GLY A 35 15.41 7.83 -5.24
C GLY A 35 16.04 6.53 -4.70
N GLU A 36 15.86 6.28 -3.42
CA GLU A 36 16.28 5.04 -2.76
C GLU A 36 15.05 4.15 -2.52
N VAL A 37 15.04 2.96 -3.11
CA VAL A 37 13.96 1.99 -2.94
C VAL A 37 14.15 1.23 -1.64
N SER A 38 13.16 1.27 -0.75
CA SER A 38 13.16 0.51 0.51
C SER A 38 12.56 -0.88 0.33
N THR A 39 11.38 -0.96 -0.28
CA THR A 39 10.64 -2.22 -0.48
C THR A 39 9.92 -2.16 -1.82
N ILE A 40 9.93 -3.27 -2.55
CA ILE A 40 9.02 -3.50 -3.69
C ILE A 40 8.38 -4.87 -3.51
N ARG A 41 7.06 -4.89 -3.59
CA ARG A 41 6.25 -6.10 -3.44
C ARG A 41 5.19 -6.22 -4.53
N ARG A 42 4.94 -7.44 -5.01
CA ARG A 42 3.76 -7.76 -5.83
C ARG A 42 2.51 -7.82 -4.94
N TRP A 43 1.53 -7.00 -5.26
CA TRP A 43 0.32 -6.91 -4.46
C TRP A 43 -0.76 -7.88 -4.93
N ASP A 44 -1.32 -7.66 -6.13
CA ASP A 44 -2.41 -8.48 -6.66
C ASP A 44 -2.49 -8.42 -8.19
N GLU A 45 -3.10 -9.42 -8.81
CA GLU A 45 -3.38 -9.47 -10.23
C GLU A 45 -4.89 -9.44 -10.48
N ARG A 46 -5.41 -8.30 -10.94
CA ARG A 46 -6.85 -8.09 -11.06
C ARG A 46 -7.29 -7.77 -12.48
N ARG A 47 -8.56 -8.07 -12.76
CA ARG A 47 -9.23 -7.58 -13.95
C ARG A 47 -9.56 -6.10 -13.76
N LEU A 48 -9.27 -5.29 -14.77
CA LEU A 48 -9.55 -3.86 -14.76
C LEU A 48 -11.03 -3.63 -15.11
N ALA A 49 -11.67 -2.66 -14.46
CA ALA A 49 -13.05 -2.27 -14.73
C ALA A 49 -13.25 -1.84 -16.20
N TYR A 50 -12.23 -1.21 -16.79
CA TYR A 50 -12.18 -0.84 -18.21
C TYR A 50 -10.79 -1.09 -18.79
N ALA A 51 -10.71 -1.14 -20.11
CA ALA A 51 -9.43 -1.37 -20.79
C ALA A 51 -8.54 -0.11 -20.70
N ILE A 52 -7.31 -0.28 -20.22
CA ILE A 52 -6.28 0.77 -20.22
C ILE A 52 -5.25 0.38 -21.27
N ARG A 53 -5.02 1.24 -22.29
CA ARG A 53 -4.12 0.96 -23.42
C ARG A 53 -4.38 -0.43 -24.06
N GLY A 54 -5.66 -0.83 -24.16
CA GLY A 54 -6.07 -2.13 -24.70
C GLY A 54 -5.91 -3.34 -23.76
N ARG A 55 -5.40 -3.15 -22.55
CA ARG A 55 -5.26 -4.23 -21.54
C ARG A 55 -6.47 -4.27 -20.61
N ARG A 56 -7.04 -5.48 -20.40
CA ARG A 56 -8.18 -5.73 -19.49
C ARG A 56 -7.78 -6.33 -18.15
N ARG A 57 -6.50 -6.71 -17.99
CA ARG A 57 -5.92 -7.24 -16.76
C ARG A 57 -4.60 -6.52 -16.52
N GLY A 58 -4.28 -6.31 -15.25
CA GLY A 58 -3.00 -5.73 -14.84
C GLY A 58 -2.58 -6.28 -13.49
N THR A 59 -1.31 -6.08 -13.17
CA THR A 59 -0.76 -6.49 -11.89
C THR A 59 -0.38 -5.24 -11.10
N TYR A 60 -0.85 -5.17 -9.87
CA TYR A 60 -0.58 -4.11 -8.92
C TYR A 60 0.69 -4.40 -8.13
N TYR A 61 1.46 -3.34 -7.93
CA TYR A 61 2.71 -3.36 -7.18
C TYR A 61 2.71 -2.23 -6.18
N LEU A 62 3.18 -2.54 -4.98
CA LEU A 62 3.40 -1.55 -3.95
C LEU A 62 4.90 -1.38 -3.76
N THR A 63 5.34 -0.14 -3.79
CA THR A 63 6.74 0.24 -3.65
C THR A 63 6.87 1.35 -2.64
N TYR A 64 7.74 1.17 -1.67
CA TYR A 64 8.13 2.22 -0.76
C TYR A 64 9.52 2.70 -1.09
N PHE A 65 9.66 4.01 -1.24
CA PHE A 65 10.93 4.61 -1.61
C PHE A 65 11.09 5.97 -0.95
N LYS A 66 12.34 6.35 -0.71
CA LYS A 66 12.73 7.66 -0.23
C LYS A 66 13.23 8.48 -1.39
N ALA A 67 12.75 9.71 -1.50
CA ALA A 67 13.19 10.63 -2.54
C ALA A 67 13.27 12.05 -2.01
N ALA A 68 14.04 12.89 -2.71
CA ALA A 68 13.96 14.33 -2.55
C ALA A 68 12.65 14.84 -3.17
N PRO A 69 11.96 15.82 -2.58
CA PRO A 69 10.68 16.32 -3.10
C PRO A 69 10.81 16.88 -4.53
N GLU A 70 11.98 17.41 -4.90
CA GLU A 70 12.29 17.93 -6.23
C GLU A 70 12.34 16.80 -7.29
N ALA A 71 12.75 15.59 -6.89
CA ALA A 71 12.88 14.45 -7.79
C ALA A 71 11.53 13.81 -8.16
N ILE A 72 10.47 14.05 -7.38
CA ILE A 72 9.16 13.40 -7.58
C ILE A 72 8.56 13.72 -8.94
N THR A 73 8.68 14.96 -9.41
CA THR A 73 8.17 15.36 -10.72
C THR A 73 8.87 14.62 -11.86
N ALA A 74 10.20 14.48 -11.77
CA ALA A 74 10.99 13.74 -12.74
C ALA A 74 10.64 12.24 -12.72
N ILE A 75 10.51 11.65 -11.53
CA ILE A 75 10.09 10.25 -11.35
C ILE A 75 8.72 9.99 -12.02
N ARG A 76 7.74 10.85 -11.77
CA ARG A 76 6.40 10.73 -12.39
C ARG A 76 6.47 10.83 -13.90
N HIS A 77 7.29 11.74 -14.42
CA HIS A 77 7.48 11.91 -15.86
C HIS A 77 8.10 10.66 -16.50
N ASP A 78 9.16 10.11 -15.91
CA ASP A 78 9.81 8.89 -16.38
C ASP A 78 8.85 7.69 -16.35
N PHE A 79 7.97 7.59 -15.35
CA PHE A 79 6.92 6.55 -15.30
C PHE A 79 5.82 6.74 -16.34
N GLU A 80 5.49 7.98 -16.72
CA GLU A 80 4.51 8.24 -17.78
C GLU A 80 5.04 7.84 -19.17
N LEU A 81 6.34 8.04 -19.40
CA LEU A 81 7.03 7.65 -20.63
C LEU A 81 7.15 6.13 -20.79
N GLU A 82 7.12 5.39 -19.69
CA GLU A 82 7.26 3.95 -19.70
C GLU A 82 5.93 3.27 -20.10
N GLU A 83 5.88 2.74 -21.32
CA GLU A 83 4.67 2.11 -21.87
C GLU A 83 4.21 0.89 -21.06
N ARG A 84 5.16 0.17 -20.44
CA ARG A 84 4.90 -1.02 -19.63
C ARG A 84 4.14 -0.70 -18.34
N VAL A 85 4.23 0.54 -17.85
CA VAL A 85 3.47 1.05 -16.71
C VAL A 85 2.16 1.65 -17.23
N LEU A 86 1.03 1.04 -16.87
CA LEU A 86 -0.30 1.45 -17.32
C LEU A 86 -0.84 2.62 -16.51
N ARG A 87 -0.55 2.66 -15.20
CA ARG A 87 -0.94 3.73 -14.28
C ARG A 87 -0.05 3.70 -13.05
N TYR A 88 0.11 4.84 -12.41
CA TYR A 88 0.79 4.95 -11.12
C TYR A 88 0.03 5.91 -10.19
N LEU A 89 0.19 5.69 -8.90
CA LEU A 89 -0.24 6.59 -7.83
C LEU A 89 0.92 6.71 -6.86
N VAL A 90 1.41 7.94 -6.66
CA VAL A 90 2.48 8.22 -5.70
C VAL A 90 1.92 9.12 -4.62
N LEU A 91 2.00 8.66 -3.38
CA LEU A 91 1.55 9.35 -2.18
C LEU A 91 2.74 9.58 -1.25
N ARG A 92 2.71 10.68 -0.49
CA ARG A 92 3.67 10.92 0.57
C ARG A 92 3.17 10.22 1.83
N VAL A 93 4.04 9.49 2.51
CA VAL A 93 3.71 8.76 3.74
C VAL A 93 4.69 9.15 4.84
N GLU A 94 4.26 9.10 6.09
CA GLU A 94 5.09 9.45 7.25
C GLU A 94 5.91 8.26 7.75
N THR A 95 5.31 7.08 7.78
CA THR A 95 5.92 5.85 8.32
C THR A 95 5.87 4.71 7.30
N LEU A 96 6.86 3.83 7.37
CA LEU A 96 6.86 2.60 6.60
C LEU A 96 6.15 1.53 7.43
N PRO A 97 4.97 1.02 7.03
CA PRO A 97 4.28 0.00 7.80
C PRO A 97 5.13 -1.27 7.87
N GLU A 98 5.33 -1.79 9.07
CA GLU A 98 6.18 -2.96 9.33
C GLU A 98 5.65 -4.21 8.63
N THR A 99 4.33 -4.33 8.51
CA THR A 99 3.63 -5.40 7.78
C THR A 99 4.08 -5.53 6.32
N GLU A 100 4.22 -4.42 5.61
CA GLU A 100 4.66 -4.44 4.21
C GLU A 100 6.14 -4.80 4.07
N VAL A 101 6.96 -4.48 5.07
CA VAL A 101 8.36 -4.90 5.12
C VAL A 101 8.47 -6.41 5.31
N GLU A 102 7.64 -7.00 6.17
CA GLU A 102 7.61 -8.45 6.39
C GLU A 102 7.11 -9.19 5.16
N LEU A 103 6.03 -8.73 4.53
CA LEU A 103 5.46 -9.34 3.34
C LEU A 103 6.41 -9.24 2.13
N ALA A 104 7.13 -8.13 1.99
CA ALA A 104 8.16 -7.99 0.96
C ALA A 104 9.36 -8.92 1.19
N LYS A 105 9.74 -9.17 2.45
CA LYS A 105 10.77 -10.16 2.80
C LYS A 105 10.29 -11.58 2.55
N ALA A 106 9.02 -11.89 2.83
CA ALA A 106 8.42 -13.18 2.52
C ALA A 106 8.41 -13.45 1.00
N GLU A 107 8.20 -12.42 0.18
CA GLU A 107 8.27 -12.54 -1.28
C GLU A 107 9.68 -12.84 -1.82
N LEU A 108 10.74 -12.49 -1.05
CA LEU A 108 12.14 -12.79 -1.41
C LEU A 108 12.53 -14.24 -1.10
N VAL A 109 11.69 -15.00 -0.38
CA VAL A 109 11.90 -16.43 -0.13
C VAL A 109 11.53 -17.19 -1.41
N GLU A 110 12.46 -18.01 -1.93
CA GLU A 110 12.22 -18.81 -3.14
C GLU A 110 10.98 -19.69 -2.95
N GLY A 111 9.95 -19.47 -3.78
CA GLY A 111 8.69 -20.22 -3.75
C GLY A 111 7.44 -19.41 -3.40
N TYR A 112 7.51 -18.08 -3.25
CA TYR A 112 6.31 -17.27 -3.04
C TYR A 112 5.36 -17.34 -4.25
N THR A 113 4.30 -18.13 -4.10
CA THR A 113 3.17 -18.12 -5.02
C THR A 113 2.24 -17.00 -4.56
N VAL A 114 2.04 -15.98 -5.41
CA VAL A 114 1.01 -14.97 -5.16
C VAL A 114 -0.31 -15.71 -4.93
N PRO A 115 -1.01 -15.49 -3.81
CA PRO A 115 -2.29 -16.13 -3.59
C PRO A 115 -3.19 -15.84 -4.81
N PRO A 116 -3.95 -16.82 -5.31
CA PRO A 116 -4.85 -16.58 -6.42
C PRO A 116 -5.74 -15.39 -6.06
N PRO A 117 -5.92 -14.42 -6.98
CA PRO A 117 -6.80 -13.30 -6.72
C PRO A 117 -8.17 -13.85 -6.33
N PRO A 118 -8.87 -13.23 -5.36
CA PRO A 118 -10.24 -13.62 -5.06
C PRO A 118 -11.04 -13.55 -6.36
N SER A 119 -11.92 -14.54 -6.57
CA SER A 119 -12.76 -14.58 -7.76
C SER A 119 -13.54 -13.27 -7.84
N ASP A 120 -13.71 -12.68 -9.03
CA ASP A 120 -14.55 -11.47 -9.20
C ASP A 120 -16.00 -11.72 -8.69
N ASP A 121 -16.41 -12.99 -8.55
CA ASP A 121 -17.70 -13.46 -8.00
C ASP A 121 -17.68 -13.78 -6.50
N GLU A 122 -16.52 -13.72 -5.83
CA GLU A 122 -16.47 -13.78 -4.37
C GLU A 122 -16.90 -12.42 -3.81
N PRO A 123 -17.89 -12.37 -2.90
CA PRO A 123 -18.19 -11.14 -2.21
C PRO A 123 -16.92 -10.67 -1.50
N LEU A 124 -16.55 -9.40 -1.69
CA LEU A 124 -15.54 -8.76 -0.84
C LEU A 124 -15.87 -9.12 0.61
N PRO A 125 -14.88 -9.42 1.46
CA PRO A 125 -15.14 -9.58 2.88
C PRO A 125 -15.88 -8.31 3.30
N VAL A 126 -17.15 -8.47 3.65
CA VAL A 126 -17.87 -7.44 4.38
C VAL A 126 -17.01 -7.26 5.61
N GLU A 127 -16.34 -6.12 5.74
CA GLU A 127 -15.84 -5.69 7.03
C GLU A 127 -17.07 -5.77 7.93
N GLU A 128 -17.13 -6.81 8.77
CA GLU A 128 -18.08 -6.81 9.86
C GLU A 128 -17.85 -5.47 10.55
N PRO A 129 -18.88 -4.64 10.74
CA PRO A 129 -18.68 -3.37 11.38
C PRO A 129 -18.02 -3.68 12.71
N VAL A 130 -16.77 -3.25 12.86
CA VAL A 130 -16.11 -3.20 14.14
C VAL A 130 -17.11 -2.48 15.02
N ALA A 131 -17.70 -3.22 15.95
CA ALA A 131 -18.74 -2.69 16.81
C ALA A 131 -18.18 -1.39 17.37
N VAL A 132 -18.77 -0.28 16.92
CA VAL A 132 -18.58 1.01 17.56
C VAL A 132 -18.99 0.73 18.98
N VAL A 133 -18.00 0.57 19.86
CA VAL A 133 -18.23 0.53 21.30
C VAL A 133 -18.86 1.87 21.57
N GLU A 134 -20.17 1.81 21.77
CA GLU A 134 -21.03 2.92 22.07
C GLU A 134 -20.42 3.65 23.26
N GLU A 135 -19.89 4.84 22.97
CA GLU A 135 -19.41 5.77 23.98
C GLU A 135 -20.63 6.19 24.81
N ALA A 136 -20.86 5.48 25.92
CA ALA A 136 -21.83 5.89 26.92
C ALA A 136 -21.37 7.23 27.51
N PRO A 137 -22.21 8.26 27.55
CA PRO A 137 -21.80 9.58 28.01
C PRO A 137 -21.49 9.56 29.51
N ALA A 138 -20.41 10.25 29.85
CA ALA A 138 -19.97 10.53 31.21
C ALA A 138 -21.11 11.12 32.05
N GLU A 139 -21.52 10.37 33.08
CA GLU A 139 -22.24 10.91 34.23
C GLU A 139 -21.17 11.46 35.20
N ILE A 140 -21.19 12.78 35.40
CA ILE A 140 -20.42 13.47 36.45
C ILE A 140 -21.45 14.01 37.45
N VAL A 141 -21.05 14.01 38.73
CA VAL A 141 -21.67 14.66 39.92
C VAL A 141 -22.47 13.62 40.73
N GLU A 142 -22.15 13.22 41.98
CA GLU A 142 -21.40 13.86 43.07
C GLU A 142 -21.04 12.78 44.12
N GLU A 143 -19.78 12.71 44.54
CA GLU A 143 -19.38 11.93 45.72
C GLU A 143 -19.45 12.86 46.94
N VAL A 144 -20.49 12.70 47.76
CA VAL A 144 -20.61 13.41 49.05
C VAL A 144 -19.75 12.66 50.09
N PRO A 145 -18.77 13.31 50.74
CA PRO A 145 -17.85 12.63 51.66
C PRO A 145 -18.49 12.37 53.03
N SER A 146 -18.27 11.13 53.50
CA SER A 146 -18.20 10.60 54.87
C SER A 146 -18.71 11.47 56.04
N GLU A 147 -19.75 10.98 56.72
CA GLU A 147 -20.01 11.31 58.13
C GLU A 147 -19.19 10.41 59.08
N ALA A 148 -18.30 11.03 59.84
CA ALA A 148 -17.84 10.66 61.19
C ALA A 148 -17.25 11.96 61.77
N GLY A 149 -17.97 12.80 62.52
CA GLY A 149 -18.59 12.53 63.82
C GLY A 149 -17.61 12.95 64.92
N THR A 150 -17.78 14.14 65.53
CA THR A 150 -17.55 14.49 66.96
C THR A 150 -17.79 15.99 67.20
N GLU A 151 -18.88 16.33 67.88
CA GLU A 151 -18.88 17.30 68.99
C GLU A 151 -20.07 17.01 69.93
N ALA A 152 -19.78 16.34 71.06
CA ALA A 152 -20.36 16.53 72.38
C ALA A 152 -19.50 15.78 73.40
#